data_AF-A0A2N5IA99-F1
#
_entry.id   AF-A0A2N5IA99-F1
#
_cell.length_a   1.000
_cell.length_b   1.000
_cell.length_c   1.000
_cell.angle_alpha   90.00
_cell.angle_beta   90.00
_cell.angle_gamma   90.00
#
_symmetry.space_group_name_H-M   'P 1'
#
loop_
_entity.id
_entity.type
_entity.pdbx_description
1 polymer ?
#
loop_
_entity_poly.entity_id
_entity_poly.type
_entity_poly.pdbx_seq_one_letter_code
_entity_poly.pdbx_strand_id
1 'polypeptide(L)'
;MLVKELYELVKSGKHPIVKFNEKTHEFIEESLDPQMMGKIIGVTQEYEDSYRFRLDMNGFEAHNQSVAQQDWRDKEGVPCLTWFEVGRYPADGIEAVYLPVDAKAPLEIVEEDSLFGEYISEKSDKSYVEWLEEMVNRCRKKNGNKPE
;
A
#
# COMPACT_ATOMS: atom_id res chain seq x y z
N MET A 1 -11.98 -4.47 4.18
CA MET A 1 -11.70 -5.45 3.10
C MET A 1 -11.16 -6.72 3.74
N LEU A 2 -11.55 -7.89 3.26
CA LEU A 2 -10.93 -9.16 3.63
C LEU A 2 -9.59 -9.31 2.92
N VAL A 3 -8.64 -10.01 3.54
CA VAL A 3 -7.32 -10.28 2.96
C VAL A 3 -7.43 -11.01 1.62
N LYS A 4 -8.39 -11.93 1.49
CA LYS A 4 -8.73 -12.57 0.22
C LYS A 4 -9.20 -11.61 -0.87
N GLU A 5 -9.98 -10.59 -0.53
CA GLU A 5 -10.40 -9.57 -1.51
C GLU A 5 -9.20 -8.75 -2.00
N LEU A 6 -8.27 -8.42 -1.09
CA LEU A 6 -7.02 -7.72 -1.44
C LEU A 6 -6.12 -8.59 -2.33
N TYR A 7 -6.03 -9.89 -2.05
CA TYR A 7 -5.29 -10.83 -2.88
C TYR A 7 -5.80 -10.86 -4.32
N GLU A 8 -7.12 -11.02 -4.50
CA GLU A 8 -7.73 -11.03 -5.84
C GLU A 8 -7.54 -9.69 -6.56
N LEU A 9 -7.66 -8.57 -5.83
CA LEU A 9 -7.39 -7.24 -6.35
C LEU A 9 -5.97 -7.16 -6.93
N VAL A 10 -4.96 -7.60 -6.17
CA VAL A 10 -3.57 -7.53 -6.59
C VAL A 10 -3.24 -8.54 -7.70
N LYS A 11 -3.82 -9.75 -7.65
CA LYS A 11 -3.70 -10.75 -8.72
C LYS A 11 -4.30 -10.27 -10.04
N SER A 12 -5.33 -9.43 -10.00
CA SER A 12 -5.92 -8.81 -11.20
C SER A 12 -5.03 -7.73 -11.84
N GLY A 13 -3.86 -7.43 -11.25
CA GLY A 13 -2.90 -6.44 -11.75
C GLY A 13 -3.07 -5.04 -11.15
N LYS A 14 -3.90 -4.88 -10.12
CA LYS A 14 -4.04 -3.60 -9.39
C LYS A 14 -3.01 -3.51 -8.27
N HIS A 15 -2.39 -2.34 -8.13
CA HIS A 15 -1.25 -2.14 -7.24
C HIS A 15 -1.50 -0.95 -6.31
N PRO A 16 -2.46 -1.08 -5.37
CA PRO A 16 -2.93 0.05 -4.57
C PRO A 16 -1.87 0.56 -3.61
N ILE A 17 -1.93 1.85 -3.32
CA ILE A 17 -1.29 2.43 -2.13
C ILE A 17 -2.15 2.09 -0.92
N VAL A 18 -1.51 1.61 0.14
CA VAL A 18 -2.18 1.23 1.38
C VAL A 18 -1.59 2.00 2.56
N LYS A 19 -2.43 2.23 3.55
CA LYS A 19 -2.03 2.74 4.87
C LYS A 19 -2.44 1.73 5.93
N PHE A 20 -1.48 1.35 6.75
CA PHE A 20 -1.66 0.44 7.88
C PHE A 20 -2.47 1.11 8.99
N ASN A 21 -3.34 0.35 9.66
CA ASN A 21 -4.22 0.89 10.70
C ASN A 21 -3.85 0.35 12.09
N GLU A 22 -4.62 0.72 13.12
CA GLU A 22 -4.33 0.35 14.52
C GLU A 22 -4.29 -1.16 14.79
N LYS A 23 -4.77 -1.99 13.86
CA LYS A 23 -4.73 -3.46 13.98
C LYS A 23 -3.47 -4.10 13.40
N THR A 24 -2.50 -3.30 12.98
CA THR A 24 -1.29 -3.80 12.30
C THR A 24 -0.53 -4.80 13.15
N HIS A 25 -0.30 -4.47 14.42
CA HIS A 25 0.40 -5.35 15.36
C HIS A 25 -0.40 -6.60 15.78
N GLU A 26 -1.69 -6.74 15.42
CA GLU A 26 -2.43 -8.01 15.61
C GLU A 26 -1.91 -9.12 14.66
N PHE A 27 -1.23 -8.75 13.58
CA PHE A 27 -0.78 -9.68 12.52
C PHE A 27 0.69 -9.49 12.13
N ILE A 28 1.24 -8.30 12.38
CA ILE A 28 2.57 -7.87 11.92
C ILE A 28 3.30 -7.28 13.13
N GLU A 29 3.97 -8.14 13.91
CA GLU A 29 4.55 -7.74 15.20
C GLU A 29 5.90 -7.00 15.10
N GLU A 30 6.68 -7.19 14.02
CA GLU A 30 8.09 -6.74 13.98
C GLU A 30 8.48 -5.96 12.71
N SER A 31 7.52 -5.36 12.01
CA SER A 31 7.85 -4.53 10.84
C SER A 31 7.08 -3.23 10.76
N LEU A 32 5.78 -3.28 10.51
CA LEU A 32 5.02 -2.08 10.17
C LEU A 32 4.31 -1.48 11.36
N ASP A 33 4.44 -0.17 11.50
CA ASP A 33 3.66 0.60 12.46
C ASP A 33 2.31 1.04 11.88
N PRO A 34 1.29 1.24 12.74
CA PRO A 34 0.09 1.97 12.36
C PRO A 34 0.42 3.29 11.66
N GLN A 35 -0.40 3.66 10.68
CA GLN A 35 -0.25 4.82 9.79
C GLN A 35 0.91 4.76 8.78
N MET A 36 1.77 3.73 8.79
CA MET A 36 2.75 3.56 7.72
C MET A 36 2.06 3.31 6.37
N MET A 37 2.72 3.71 5.30
CA MET A 37 2.24 3.63 3.93
C MET A 37 3.22 2.85 3.04
N GLY A 38 2.65 2.17 2.05
CA GLY A 38 3.40 1.49 1.01
C GLY A 38 2.51 1.19 -0.19
N LYS A 39 3.12 0.99 -1.35
CA LYS A 39 2.42 0.54 -2.56
C LYS A 39 2.52 -0.97 -2.68
N ILE A 40 1.40 -1.68 -2.82
CA ILE A 40 1.46 -3.12 -3.05
C ILE A 40 1.92 -3.38 -4.48
N ILE A 41 3.07 -4.02 -4.65
CA ILE A 41 3.69 -4.33 -5.94
C ILE A 41 3.56 -5.81 -6.35
N GLY A 42 3.01 -6.65 -5.47
CA GLY A 42 2.75 -8.04 -5.82
C GLY A 42 2.19 -8.86 -4.68
N VAL A 43 1.69 -10.05 -5.03
CA VAL A 43 1.16 -11.02 -4.07
C VAL A 43 1.44 -12.46 -4.49
N THR A 44 1.84 -13.29 -3.52
CA THR A 44 2.02 -14.73 -3.65
C THR A 44 1.24 -15.45 -2.55
N GLN A 45 0.74 -16.65 -2.87
CA GLN A 45 0.27 -17.59 -1.86
C GLN A 45 1.41 -18.58 -1.62
N GLU A 46 2.17 -18.35 -0.55
CA GLU A 46 3.29 -19.23 -0.16
C GLU A 46 2.83 -20.29 0.86
N TYR A 47 1.79 -20.00 1.63
CA TYR A 47 1.20 -20.89 2.63
C TYR A 47 -0.31 -21.05 2.41
N GLU A 48 -0.91 -22.10 2.96
CA GLU A 48 -2.35 -22.37 2.82
C GLU A 48 -3.20 -21.31 3.53
N ASP A 49 -2.71 -20.77 4.64
CA ASP A 49 -3.43 -19.90 5.57
C ASP A 49 -3.07 -18.42 5.47
N SER A 50 -2.08 -18.05 4.63
CA SER A 50 -1.64 -16.67 4.49
C SER A 50 -1.21 -16.29 3.07
N TYR A 51 -1.40 -15.02 2.74
CA TYR A 51 -0.87 -14.39 1.54
C TYR A 51 0.30 -13.50 1.88
N ARG A 52 1.34 -13.58 1.06
CA ARG A 52 2.50 -12.70 1.12
C ARG A 52 2.33 -11.55 0.15
N PHE A 53 2.19 -10.34 0.67
CA PHE A 53 2.18 -9.12 -0.12
C PHE A 53 3.56 -8.47 -0.10
N ARG A 54 3.99 -7.95 -1.26
CA ARG A 54 5.20 -7.14 -1.37
C ARG A 54 4.81 -5.68 -1.47
N LEU A 55 5.42 -4.85 -0.64
CA LEU A 55 5.18 -3.41 -0.54
C LEU A 55 6.42 -2.66 -0.99
N ASP A 56 6.24 -1.66 -1.85
CA ASP A 56 7.25 -0.65 -2.15
C ASP A 56 7.00 0.57 -1.27
N MET A 57 7.97 0.88 -0.42
CA MET A 57 7.91 1.92 0.59
C MET A 57 8.77 3.14 0.25
N ASN A 58 9.53 3.11 -0.86
CA ASN A 58 10.50 4.16 -1.22
C ASN A 58 9.83 5.55 -1.35
N GLY A 59 8.61 5.60 -1.88
CA GLY A 59 7.86 6.86 -2.02
C GLY A 59 7.31 7.43 -0.71
N PHE A 60 7.42 6.70 0.40
CA PHE A 60 6.76 7.01 1.67
C PHE A 60 7.72 7.10 2.85
N GLU A 61 9.04 7.00 2.63
CA GLU A 61 10.04 6.94 3.71
C GLU A 61 9.90 8.10 4.71
N ALA A 62 9.83 9.34 4.23
CA ALA A 62 9.69 10.51 5.09
C ALA A 62 8.39 10.50 5.92
N HIS A 63 7.29 10.05 5.32
CA HIS A 63 6.02 9.88 6.03
C HIS A 63 6.13 8.77 7.08
N ASN A 64 6.65 7.61 6.67
CA ASN A 64 6.81 6.42 7.52
C ASN A 64 7.71 6.71 8.72
N GLN A 65 8.79 7.47 8.53
CA GLN A 65 9.66 7.90 9.61
C GLN A 65 8.92 8.82 10.60
N SER A 66 8.01 9.68 10.12
CA SER A 66 7.25 10.59 11.00
C SER A 66 6.21 9.89 11.89
N VAL A 67 5.75 8.70 11.50
CA VAL A 67 4.74 7.91 12.22
C VAL A 67 5.30 6.67 12.91
N ALA A 68 6.60 6.41 12.77
CA ALA A 68 7.25 5.26 13.37
C ALA A 68 7.16 5.31 14.90
N GLN A 69 6.81 4.18 15.52
CA GLN A 69 6.62 4.06 16.95
C GLN A 69 7.91 3.58 17.63
N GLN A 70 8.10 3.97 18.90
CA GLN A 70 9.21 3.49 19.72
C GLN A 70 8.83 2.19 20.42
N ASP A 71 8.62 1.13 19.65
CA ASP A 71 8.18 -0.17 20.13
C ASP A 71 9.34 -1.19 20.24
N TRP A 72 10.51 -0.88 19.66
CA TRP A 72 11.72 -1.67 19.81
C TRP A 72 12.37 -1.43 21.17
N ARG A 73 12.68 -2.54 21.84
CA ARG A 73 13.22 -2.56 23.19
C ARG A 73 14.74 -2.51 23.21
N ASP A 74 15.29 -1.73 24.13
CA ASP A 74 16.71 -1.79 24.46
C ASP A 74 17.08 -3.07 25.24
N LYS A 75 18.33 -3.13 25.71
CA LYS A 75 18.86 -4.24 26.50
C LYS A 75 18.16 -4.39 27.86
N GLU A 76 17.49 -3.35 28.34
CA GLU A 76 16.76 -3.32 29.60
C GLU A 76 15.27 -3.64 29.40
N GLY A 77 14.85 -3.88 28.16
CA GLY A 77 13.48 -4.21 27.80
C GLY A 77 12.58 -2.98 27.65
N VAL A 78 13.14 -1.76 27.64
CA VAL A 78 12.39 -0.51 27.54
C VAL A 78 12.17 -0.17 26.06
N PRO A 79 10.92 -0.02 25.60
CA PRO A 79 10.62 0.47 24.26
C PRO A 79 11.15 1.90 24.11
N CYS A 80 12.12 2.10 23.21
CA CYS A 80 12.79 3.39 23.05
C CYS A 80 13.33 3.65 21.65
N LEU A 81 13.35 2.65 20.77
CA LEU A 81 13.84 2.78 19.40
C LEU A 81 12.70 2.53 18.41
N THR A 82 12.78 3.23 17.29
CA THR A 82 11.93 3.02 16.12
C THR A 82 12.51 1.96 15.20
N TRP A 83 11.67 1.42 14.32
CA TRP A 83 12.07 0.49 13.26
C TRP A 83 13.23 1.02 12.37
N PHE A 84 13.30 2.34 12.19
CA PHE A 84 14.39 3.03 11.48
C PHE A 84 15.69 3.02 12.29
N GLU A 85 15.64 3.33 13.59
CA GLU A 85 16.82 3.44 14.44
C GLU A 85 17.50 2.09 14.68
N VAL A 86 16.74 1.00 14.66
CA VAL A 86 17.30 -0.37 14.74
C VAL A 86 17.76 -0.90 13.38
N GLY A 87 17.67 -0.10 12.30
CA GLY A 87 18.11 -0.49 10.97
C GLY A 87 17.30 -1.62 10.34
N ARG A 88 16.02 -1.74 10.72
CA ARG A 88 15.12 -2.80 10.25
C ARG A 88 14.21 -2.36 9.11
N TYR A 89 14.08 -1.05 8.88
CA TYR A 89 13.47 -0.51 7.66
C TYR A 89 14.20 -1.06 6.41
N PRO A 90 13.48 -1.55 5.39
CA PRO A 90 14.10 -2.25 4.25
C PRO A 90 15.02 -1.31 3.46
N ALA A 91 16.28 -1.72 3.30
CA ALA A 91 17.30 -0.92 2.61
C ALA A 91 17.03 -0.75 1.10
N ASP A 92 16.30 -1.68 0.47
CA ASP A 92 15.82 -1.58 -0.91
C ASP A 92 14.40 -0.97 -1.00
N GLY A 93 13.83 -0.58 0.15
CA GLY A 93 12.48 -0.06 0.29
C GLY A 93 11.39 -1.10 0.05
N ILE A 94 11.72 -2.40 -0.05
CA ILE A 94 10.73 -3.45 -0.29
C ILE A 94 10.49 -4.27 0.97
N GLU A 95 9.27 -4.18 1.52
CA GLU A 95 8.84 -4.98 2.67
C GLU A 95 7.91 -6.12 2.23
N ALA A 96 7.98 -7.26 2.92
CA ALA A 96 7.08 -8.38 2.71
C ALA A 96 6.20 -8.60 3.95
N VAL A 97 4.88 -8.59 3.77
CA VAL A 97 3.93 -8.83 4.86
C VAL A 97 3.12 -10.09 4.60
N TYR A 98 2.90 -10.85 5.66
CA TYR A 98 2.11 -12.08 5.64
C TYR A 98 0.78 -11.80 6.33
N LEU A 99 -0.33 -11.93 5.59
CA LEU A 99 -1.67 -11.67 6.12
C LEU A 99 -2.52 -12.94 6.06
N PRO A 100 -3.26 -13.29 7.14
CA PRO A 100 -4.10 -14.49 7.15
C PRO A 100 -5.26 -14.38 6.15
N VAL A 101 -5.54 -15.44 5.39
CA VAL A 101 -6.52 -15.44 4.28
C VAL A 101 -7.91 -15.00 4.73
N ASP A 102 -8.37 -15.50 5.88
CA ASP A 102 -9.74 -15.27 6.39
C ASP A 102 -9.86 -14.06 7.33
N ALA A 103 -8.79 -13.27 7.47
CA ALA A 103 -8.79 -12.07 8.29
C ALA A 103 -9.25 -10.83 7.53
N LYS A 104 -9.64 -9.79 8.28
CA LYS A 104 -9.72 -8.43 7.75
C LYS A 104 -8.31 -7.88 7.64
N ALA A 105 -7.99 -7.30 6.49
CA ALA A 105 -6.66 -6.71 6.29
C ALA A 105 -6.48 -5.52 7.26
N PRO A 106 -5.34 -5.42 7.98
CA PRO A 106 -5.06 -4.32 8.92
C PRO A 106 -4.61 -3.05 8.19
N LEU A 107 -5.27 -2.75 7.07
CA LEU A 107 -4.94 -1.64 6.20
C LEU A 107 -6.18 -1.07 5.54
N GLU A 108 -6.02 0.14 5.05
CA GLU A 108 -6.96 0.84 4.20
C GLU A 108 -6.27 1.14 2.88
N ILE A 109 -7.00 1.03 1.77
CA ILE A 109 -6.50 1.52 0.49
C ILE A 109 -6.54 3.04 0.56
N VAL A 110 -5.35 3.64 0.54
CA VAL A 110 -5.17 5.09 0.51
C VAL A 110 -4.74 5.43 -0.90
N GLU A 111 -5.70 5.36 -1.80
CA GLU A 111 -5.56 6.01 -3.10
C GLU A 111 -6.32 7.34 -3.02
N GLU A 112 -5.53 8.40 -2.89
CA GLU A 112 -5.92 9.76 -3.24
C GLU A 112 -5.76 10.01 -4.76
N ASP A 113 -5.66 8.98 -5.59
CA ASP A 113 -5.93 9.17 -7.02
C ASP A 113 -7.45 9.17 -7.17
N SER A 114 -8.06 10.36 -7.05
CA SER A 114 -9.48 10.57 -7.35
C SER A 114 -9.86 9.88 -8.66
N LEU A 115 -8.94 9.92 -9.63
CA LEU A 115 -9.04 9.31 -10.93
C LEU A 115 -9.09 7.77 -10.93
N PHE A 116 -8.32 7.07 -10.09
CA PHE A 116 -8.44 5.60 -10.03
C PHE A 116 -9.71 5.15 -9.30
N GLY A 117 -10.11 5.88 -8.26
CA GLY A 117 -11.41 5.69 -7.61
C GLY A 117 -12.58 5.92 -8.59
N GLU A 118 -12.50 6.99 -9.39
CA GLU A 118 -13.43 7.30 -10.48
C GLU A 118 -13.47 6.17 -11.52
N TYR A 119 -12.30 5.70 -11.98
CA TYR A 119 -12.19 4.58 -12.92
C TYR A 119 -12.90 3.31 -12.43
N ILE A 120 -12.66 2.90 -11.18
CA ILE A 120 -13.33 1.73 -10.60
C ILE A 120 -14.85 1.96 -10.53
N SER A 121 -15.28 3.17 -10.16
CA SER A 121 -16.70 3.49 -10.04
C SER A 121 -17.44 3.52 -11.38
N GLU A 122 -16.75 3.87 -12.47
CA GLU A 122 -17.32 3.96 -13.82
C GLU A 122 -17.62 2.59 -14.46
N LYS A 123 -17.10 1.48 -13.89
CA LYS A 123 -17.24 0.12 -14.46
C LYS A 123 -16.87 0.08 -15.95
N SER A 124 -15.80 0.78 -16.31
CA SER A 124 -15.34 0.88 -17.69
C SER A 124 -14.73 -0.45 -18.16
N ASP A 125 -14.99 -0.84 -19.42
CA ASP A 125 -14.35 -2.00 -20.06
C ASP A 125 -12.91 -1.70 -20.54
N LYS A 126 -12.44 -0.45 -20.35
CA LYS A 126 -11.10 0.00 -20.74
C LYS A 126 -10.07 -0.35 -19.68
N SER A 127 -8.83 -0.51 -20.10
CA SER A 127 -7.71 -0.51 -19.15
C SER A 127 -7.58 0.86 -18.48
N TYR A 128 -6.98 0.89 -17.29
CA TYR A 128 -6.80 2.14 -16.55
C TYR A 128 -6.01 3.19 -17.36
N VAL A 129 -5.01 2.76 -18.15
CA VAL A 129 -4.21 3.67 -19.00
C VAL A 129 -5.05 4.25 -20.14
N GLU A 130 -5.82 3.44 -20.85
CA GLU A 130 -6.71 3.91 -21.92
C GLU A 130 -7.77 4.89 -21.38
N TRP A 131 -8.27 4.62 -20.18
CA TRP A 131 -9.20 5.50 -19.48
C TRP A 131 -8.56 6.85 -19.13
N LEU A 132 -7.32 6.84 -18.60
CA LEU A 132 -6.56 8.07 -18.32
C LEU A 132 -6.24 8.86 -19.59
N GLU A 133 -5.81 8.19 -20.67
CA GLU A 133 -5.54 8.83 -21.96
C GLU A 133 -6.79 9.54 -22.50
N GLU A 134 -7.95 8.92 -22.33
CA GLU A 134 -9.21 9.53 -22.70
C GLU A 134 -9.53 10.77 -21.86
N MET A 135 -9.37 10.71 -20.54
CA MET A 135 -9.58 11.87 -19.65
C MET A 135 -8.64 13.03 -20.02
N VAL A 136 -7.37 12.74 -20.28
CA VAL A 136 -6.38 13.74 -20.73
C VAL A 136 -6.78 14.36 -22.08
N ASN A 137 -7.22 13.54 -23.04
CA ASN A 137 -7.67 14.01 -24.33
C ASN A 137 -8.94 14.89 -24.22
N ARG A 138 -9.87 14.56 -23.33
CA ARG A 138 -11.05 15.40 -23.04
C ARG A 138 -10.63 16.74 -22.45
N CYS A 139 -9.73 16.77 -21.47
CA CYS A 139 -9.23 18.01 -20.86
C CYS A 139 -8.50 18.90 -21.88
N ARG A 140 -7.67 18.32 -22.76
CA ARG A 140 -6.97 19.06 -23.83
C ARG A 140 -7.92 19.69 -24.85
N LYS A 141 -8.97 18.98 -25.24
CA LYS A 141 -10.01 19.51 -26.14
C LYS A 141 -10.83 20.63 -25.49
N LYS A 142 -11.06 20.55 -24.18
CA LYS A 142 -11.81 21.56 -23.41
C LYS A 142 -11.01 22.85 -23.17
N ASN A 143 -9.68 22.76 -23.05
CA ASN A 143 -8.79 23.89 -22.80
C ASN A 143 -8.23 24.58 -24.05
N GLY A 144 -8.62 24.16 -25.26
CA GLY A 144 -8.40 24.95 -26.48
C GLY A 144 -6.94 25.33 -26.78
N ASN A 145 -5.95 24.49 -26.46
CA ASN A 145 -4.62 24.66 -27.04
C ASN A 145 -4.70 24.34 -28.53
N LYS A 146 -4.90 25.38 -29.35
CA LYS A 146 -4.44 25.37 -30.73
C LYS A 146 -2.90 25.36 -30.68
N PRO A 147 -2.22 24.35 -31.20
CA PRO A 147 -0.79 24.48 -31.46
C PRO A 147 -0.61 25.54 -32.55
N GLU A 148 0.26 26.52 -32.27
CA GLU A 148 0.88 27.36 -33.32
C GLU A 148 1.85 26.52 -34.16
#